data_AF-A0AAW9ABP2-F1
#
_entry.id   AF-A0AAW9ABP2-F1
#
_cell.length_a   1.000
_cell.length_b   1.000
_cell.length_c   1.000
_cell.angle_alpha   90.00
_cell.angle_beta   90.00
_cell.angle_gamma   90.00
#
_symmetry.space_group_name_H-M   'P 1'
#
loop_
_entity.id
_entity.type
_entity.pdbx_description
1 polymer ?
#
loop_
_entity_poly.entity_id
_entity_poly.type
_entity_poly.pdbx_seq_one_letter_code
_entity_poly.pdbx_strand_id
1 'polypeptide(L)'
;MKNRVLQQPYQSLVLQWTPAIIAAILIFMVPPVGIAIIIAYFTAPILTAIRTMTRLPLTIATLCVMLSILFIISTFSFIALHGLMDTIPIVERHLAQYTGKTDLSGKVFSFLEGKFIEYGHALLEYAITFTATFFQRIFSLFIFLVAYFFALRESGKNRYWFLIYFPIKMRKSSKRIFTKSGELIGTFFFVEARLFLLTFIVLSIGFSLLGFESPIGNAFLVSLVDSLPLLGIGLFLLPMSAFFFYSNQFFIGVSLILLYIFVLTTRQLAESYMWASAFRVKPIHAFFITVCSFYLFGLPGILLTPFLLFAALKLKMNPYFTG
;
A
#
# COMPACT_ATOMS: atom_id res chain seq x y z
N MET A 1 48.86 31.21 19.44
CA MET A 1 48.85 29.94 18.68
C MET A 1 48.15 28.77 19.43
N LYS A 2 47.04 29.00 20.15
CA LYS A 2 46.38 27.95 20.97
C LYS A 2 44.86 27.85 20.80
N ASN A 3 44.32 28.30 19.67
CA ASN A 3 42.87 28.24 19.38
C ASN A 3 42.50 27.46 18.10
N ARG A 4 43.46 26.83 17.39
CA ARG A 4 43.17 26.11 16.11
C ARG A 4 42.91 24.61 16.23
N VAL A 5 43.13 23.99 17.39
CA VAL A 5 43.11 22.52 17.52
C VAL A 5 41.72 21.96 17.92
N LEU A 6 40.81 22.79 18.44
CA LEU A 6 39.49 22.34 18.91
C LEU A 6 38.36 22.46 17.87
N GLN A 7 38.59 23.06 16.70
CA GLN A 7 37.56 23.24 15.65
C GLN A 7 37.59 22.17 14.53
N GLN A 8 38.64 21.34 14.46
CA GLN A 8 38.83 20.37 13.37
C GLN A 8 37.88 19.13 13.37
N PRO A 9 37.42 18.57 14.51
CA PRO A 9 36.54 17.40 14.45
C PRO A 9 35.12 17.75 14.00
N TYR A 10 34.65 18.98 14.23
CA TYR A 10 33.29 19.40 13.89
C TYR A 10 33.16 19.79 12.41
N GLN A 11 34.12 20.54 11.85
CA GLN A 11 34.11 20.93 10.44
C GLN A 11 34.24 19.74 9.48
N SER A 12 35.04 18.71 9.84
CA SER A 12 35.17 17.48 9.04
C SER A 12 33.94 16.57 9.12
N LEU A 13 33.19 16.61 10.23
CA LEU A 13 31.90 15.94 10.36
C LEU A 13 30.83 16.65 9.52
N VAL A 14 30.70 17.96 9.61
CA VAL A 14 29.71 18.70 8.81
C VAL A 14 29.96 18.50 7.31
N LEU A 15 31.20 18.61 6.84
CA LEU A 15 31.56 18.44 5.43
C LEU A 15 31.35 17.01 4.88
N GLN A 16 31.45 15.98 5.73
CA GLN A 16 31.16 14.60 5.33
C GLN A 16 29.67 14.32 5.18
N TRP A 17 28.83 15.05 5.91
CA TRP A 17 27.40 14.85 5.94
C TRP A 17 26.64 15.81 5.04
N THR A 18 27.24 16.93 4.61
CA THR A 18 26.62 17.89 3.69
C THR A 18 26.04 17.25 2.43
N PRO A 19 26.70 16.31 1.70
CA PRO A 19 26.13 15.78 0.47
C PRO A 19 24.92 14.89 0.75
N ALA A 20 24.94 14.16 1.87
CA ALA A 20 23.88 13.26 2.26
C ALA A 20 22.66 14.01 2.82
N ILE A 21 22.91 15.08 3.57
CA ILE A 21 21.86 15.98 4.06
C ILE A 21 21.21 16.70 2.88
N ILE A 22 22.00 17.21 1.92
CA ILE A 22 21.49 17.84 0.70
C ILE A 22 20.69 16.83 -0.13
N ALA A 23 21.19 15.61 -0.33
CA ALA A 23 20.46 14.56 -1.05
C ALA A 23 19.16 14.17 -0.35
N ALA A 24 19.16 14.05 0.98
CA ALA A 24 17.96 13.76 1.77
C ALA A 24 16.94 14.90 1.70
N ILE A 25 17.39 16.16 1.79
CA ILE A 25 16.54 17.35 1.65
C ILE A 25 15.94 17.41 0.24
N LEU A 26 16.72 17.15 -0.81
CA LEU A 26 16.23 17.14 -2.19
C LEU A 26 15.20 16.02 -2.44
N ILE A 27 15.46 14.82 -1.91
CA ILE A 27 14.53 13.69 -1.98
C ILE A 27 13.23 14.00 -1.21
N PHE A 28 13.32 14.72 -0.09
CA PHE A 28 12.17 15.13 0.69
C PHE A 28 11.39 16.29 0.04
N MET A 29 12.09 17.26 -0.59
CA MET A 29 11.46 18.37 -1.32
C MET A 29 10.76 17.92 -2.62
N VAL A 30 11.17 16.79 -3.20
CA VAL A 30 10.48 16.19 -4.34
C VAL A 30 10.02 14.77 -3.96
N PRO A 31 8.93 14.64 -3.18
CA PRO A 31 8.44 13.35 -2.68
C PRO A 31 8.29 12.26 -3.76
N PRO A 32 7.81 12.57 -4.99
CA PRO A 32 7.70 11.58 -6.06
C PRO A 32 9.02 10.86 -6.38
N VAL A 33 10.15 11.57 -6.35
CA VAL A 33 11.46 11.00 -6.68
C VAL A 33 11.93 10.06 -5.58
N GLY A 34 11.77 10.45 -4.31
CA GLY A 34 12.12 9.60 -3.17
C GLY A 34 11.36 8.28 -3.18
N ILE A 35 10.03 8.38 -3.32
CA ILE A 35 9.15 7.22 -3.38
C ILE A 35 9.53 6.33 -4.57
N ALA A 36 9.82 6.91 -5.73
CA ALA A 36 10.27 6.17 -6.91
C ALA A 36 11.55 5.36 -6.66
N ILE A 37 12.56 5.91 -5.98
CA ILE A 37 13.81 5.20 -5.66
C ILE A 37 13.54 4.02 -4.72
N ILE A 38 12.69 4.21 -3.70
CA ILE A 38 12.34 3.17 -2.74
C ILE A 38 11.56 2.04 -3.45
N ILE A 39 10.54 2.37 -4.23
CA ILE A 39 9.75 1.38 -4.98
C ILE A 39 10.67 0.64 -5.96
N ALA A 40 11.55 1.34 -6.67
CA ALA A 40 12.53 0.74 -7.58
C ALA A 40 13.45 -0.27 -6.88
N TYR A 41 13.88 0.00 -5.64
CA TYR A 41 14.66 -0.94 -4.84
C TYR A 41 13.92 -2.26 -4.56
N PHE A 42 12.60 -2.19 -4.36
CA PHE A 42 11.74 -3.35 -4.12
C PHE A 42 11.32 -4.08 -5.37
N THR A 43 11.16 -3.37 -6.49
CA THR A 43 10.78 -3.97 -7.77
C THR A 43 11.99 -4.46 -8.56
N ALA A 44 13.22 -4.11 -8.18
CA ALA A 44 14.45 -4.60 -8.82
C ALA A 44 14.57 -6.14 -8.90
N PRO A 45 14.20 -6.95 -7.88
CA PRO A 45 14.17 -8.41 -8.00
C PRO A 45 13.23 -8.90 -9.10
N ILE A 46 12.07 -8.26 -9.28
CA ILE A 46 11.09 -8.57 -10.33
C ILE A 46 11.69 -8.25 -11.70
N LEU A 47 12.37 -7.10 -11.82
CA LEU A 47 13.10 -6.75 -13.04
C LEU A 47 14.17 -7.78 -13.38
N THR A 48 14.95 -8.23 -12.39
CA THR A 48 15.96 -9.27 -12.62
C THR A 48 15.34 -10.59 -13.03
N ALA A 49 14.22 -10.99 -12.41
CA ALA A 49 13.49 -12.21 -12.74
C ALA A 49 12.97 -12.18 -14.19
N ILE A 50 12.27 -11.11 -14.57
CA ILE A 50 11.78 -10.92 -15.94
C ILE A 50 12.94 -10.92 -16.93
N ARG A 51 14.05 -10.24 -16.62
CA ARG A 51 15.24 -10.22 -17.49
C ARG A 51 15.86 -11.60 -17.64
N THR A 52 15.95 -12.39 -16.57
CA THR A 52 16.49 -13.76 -16.64
C THR A 52 15.59 -14.70 -17.44
N MET A 53 14.26 -14.53 -17.35
CA MET A 53 13.30 -15.36 -18.09
C MET A 53 13.19 -14.97 -19.57
N THR A 54 13.18 -13.66 -19.88
CA THR A 54 12.92 -13.13 -21.23
C THR A 54 14.19 -12.79 -22.01
N ARG A 55 15.36 -12.74 -21.36
CA ARG A 55 16.66 -12.32 -21.92
C ARG A 55 16.65 -10.93 -22.61
N LEU A 56 15.68 -10.09 -22.29
CA LEU A 56 15.53 -8.76 -22.86
C LEU A 56 16.66 -7.79 -22.42
N PRO A 57 16.97 -6.77 -23.23
CA PRO A 57 17.85 -5.69 -22.81
C PRO A 57 17.23 -4.92 -21.63
N LEU A 58 18.09 -4.37 -20.77
CA LEU A 58 17.69 -3.78 -19.49
C LEU A 58 16.59 -2.72 -19.63
N THR A 59 16.65 -1.87 -20.66
CA THR A 59 15.66 -0.82 -20.91
C THR A 59 14.28 -1.37 -21.26
N ILE A 60 14.20 -2.40 -22.10
CA ILE A 60 12.93 -3.02 -22.47
C ILE A 60 12.34 -3.76 -21.26
N ALA A 61 13.18 -4.48 -20.50
CA ALA A 61 12.73 -5.15 -19.28
C ALA A 61 12.20 -4.13 -18.24
N THR A 62 12.83 -2.96 -18.09
CA THR A 62 12.35 -1.90 -17.19
C THR A 62 11.02 -1.31 -17.64
N LEU A 63 10.83 -1.09 -18.94
CA LEU A 63 9.54 -0.63 -19.49
C LEU A 63 8.46 -1.68 -19.28
N CYS A 64 8.77 -2.96 -19.50
CA CYS A 64 7.82 -4.04 -19.29
C CYS A 64 7.33 -4.10 -17.84
N VAL A 65 8.25 -4.06 -16.86
CA VAL A 65 7.88 -4.00 -15.42
C VAL A 65 7.02 -2.78 -15.12
N MET A 66 7.40 -1.61 -15.62
CA MET A 66 6.65 -0.37 -15.38
C MET A 66 5.24 -0.44 -15.97
N LEU A 67 5.10 -0.96 -17.20
CA LEU A 67 3.80 -1.14 -17.86
C LEU A 67 2.93 -2.17 -17.13
N SER A 68 3.50 -3.27 -16.66
CA SER A 68 2.75 -4.27 -15.87
C SER A 68 2.19 -3.67 -14.58
N ILE A 69 2.98 -2.85 -13.87
CA ILE A 69 2.52 -2.18 -12.66
C ILE A 69 1.40 -1.18 -12.98
N LEU A 70 1.56 -0.38 -14.04
CA LEU A 70 0.51 0.55 -14.47
C LEU A 70 -0.77 -0.15 -14.89
N PHE A 71 -0.66 -1.30 -15.56
CA PHE A 71 -1.79 -2.11 -15.94
C PHE A 71 -2.56 -2.61 -14.71
N ILE A 72 -1.86 -3.14 -13.69
CA ILE A 72 -2.46 -3.59 -12.43
C ILE A 72 -3.17 -2.45 -11.69
N ILE A 73 -2.56 -1.25 -11.65
CA ILE A 73 -3.18 -0.08 -11.00
C ILE A 73 -4.43 0.38 -11.76
N SER A 74 -4.38 0.37 -13.09
CA SER A 74 -5.50 0.75 -13.96
C SER A 74 -6.68 -0.21 -13.80
N THR A 75 -6.43 -1.52 -13.82
CA THR A 75 -7.49 -2.53 -13.64
C THR A 75 -8.11 -2.45 -12.25
N PHE A 76 -7.31 -2.28 -11.20
CA PHE A 76 -7.83 -2.08 -9.85
C PHE A 76 -8.70 -0.82 -9.73
N SER A 77 -8.26 0.30 -10.32
CA SER A 77 -9.01 1.56 -10.33
C SER A 77 -10.32 1.43 -11.10
N PHE A 78 -10.31 0.73 -12.24
CA PHE A 78 -11.50 0.46 -13.03
C PHE A 78 -12.53 -0.37 -12.25
N ILE A 79 -12.09 -1.44 -11.59
CA ILE A 79 -12.97 -2.27 -10.74
C ILE A 79 -13.57 -1.45 -9.60
N ALA A 80 -12.76 -0.61 -8.93
CA ALA A 80 -13.23 0.24 -7.84
C ALA A 80 -14.29 1.27 -8.31
N LEU A 81 -14.07 1.90 -9.46
CA LEU A 81 -15.01 2.86 -10.05
C LEU A 81 -16.31 2.16 -10.47
N HIS A 82 -16.22 1.00 -11.13
CA HIS A 82 -17.41 0.23 -11.52
C HIS A 82 -18.22 -0.19 -10.29
N GLY A 83 -17.55 -0.70 -9.25
CA GLY A 83 -18.20 -1.06 -7.99
C GLY A 83 -18.91 0.12 -7.34
N LEU A 84 -18.34 1.33 -7.40
CA LEU A 84 -19.02 2.54 -6.90
C LEU A 84 -20.22 2.91 -7.78
N MET A 85 -20.07 2.88 -9.10
CA MET A 85 -21.17 3.17 -10.03
C MET A 85 -22.35 2.21 -9.85
N ASP A 86 -22.10 0.94 -9.55
CA ASP A 86 -23.16 -0.05 -9.29
C ASP A 86 -23.91 0.19 -7.98
N THR A 87 -23.27 0.85 -7.00
CA THR A 87 -23.93 1.18 -5.71
C THR A 87 -24.87 2.38 -5.78
N ILE A 88 -24.64 3.32 -6.71
CA ILE A 88 -25.46 4.54 -6.84
C ILE A 88 -26.94 4.21 -7.15
N PRO A 89 -27.27 3.36 -8.15
CA PRO A 89 -28.66 2.99 -8.44
C PRO A 89 -29.35 2.24 -7.29
N ILE A 90 -28.60 1.48 -6.49
CA ILE A 90 -29.11 0.75 -5.32
C ILE A 90 -29.51 1.72 -4.21
N VAL A 91 -28.69 2.73 -3.96
CA VAL A 91 -28.98 3.80 -3.01
C VAL A 91 -30.15 4.65 -3.51
N GLU A 92 -30.19 4.96 -4.81
CA GLU A 92 -31.29 5.70 -5.44
C GLU A 92 -32.62 4.95 -5.34
N ARG A 93 -32.64 3.63 -5.56
CA ARG A 93 -33.86 2.81 -5.39
C ARG A 93 -34.37 2.78 -3.95
N HIS A 94 -33.48 2.76 -2.95
CA HIS A 94 -33.87 2.81 -1.54
C HIS A 94 -34.38 4.20 -1.12
N LEU A 95 -33.86 5.27 -1.72
CA LEU A 95 -34.32 6.64 -1.49
C LEU A 95 -35.63 6.94 -2.24
N ALA A 96 -35.84 6.35 -3.41
CA ALA A 96 -37.08 6.47 -4.20
C ALA A 96 -38.30 5.90 -3.46
N GLN A 97 -38.12 4.91 -2.57
CA GLN A 97 -39.20 4.36 -1.74
C GLN A 97 -39.74 5.35 -0.70
N TYR A 98 -38.95 6.34 -0.29
CA TYR A 98 -39.35 7.41 0.63
C TYR A 98 -39.76 8.71 -0.07
N THR A 99 -39.62 8.78 -1.40
CA THR A 99 -39.84 10.02 -2.17
C THR A 99 -41.03 9.83 -3.11
N GLY A 100 -42.24 9.89 -2.55
CA GLY A 100 -43.48 9.76 -3.32
C GLY A 100 -43.70 10.89 -4.33
N LYS A 101 -44.49 10.58 -5.38
CA LYS A 101 -44.96 11.47 -6.46
C LYS A 101 -45.66 12.73 -5.92
N THR A 102 -44.90 13.71 -5.50
CA THR A 102 -45.31 15.12 -5.53
C THR A 102 -44.58 15.77 -6.69
N ASP A 103 -45.04 16.94 -7.15
CA ASP A 103 -44.43 17.71 -8.24
C ASP A 103 -42.99 18.12 -7.90
N LEU A 104 -42.11 17.14 -8.00
CA LEU A 104 -40.75 17.12 -7.51
C LEU A 104 -39.91 18.05 -8.36
N SER A 105 -40.17 18.09 -9.67
CA SER A 105 -39.45 18.92 -10.62
C SER A 105 -39.47 20.40 -10.23
N GLY A 106 -40.64 20.99 -9.95
CA GLY A 106 -40.75 22.42 -9.63
C GLY A 106 -40.22 22.81 -8.23
N LYS A 107 -40.42 21.97 -7.22
CA LYS A 107 -39.87 22.19 -5.87
C LYS A 107 -38.38 21.88 -5.79
N VAL A 108 -37.90 20.89 -6.54
CA VAL A 108 -36.47 20.60 -6.68
C VAL A 108 -35.81 21.72 -7.48
N PHE A 109 -36.43 22.27 -8.51
CA PHE A 109 -35.83 23.39 -9.25
C PHE A 109 -35.63 24.62 -8.36
N SER A 110 -36.65 25.02 -7.60
CA SER A 110 -36.56 26.17 -6.69
C SER A 110 -35.68 25.92 -5.45
N PHE A 111 -35.66 24.69 -4.91
CA PHE A 111 -34.76 24.29 -3.82
C PHE A 111 -33.31 24.15 -4.31
N LEU A 112 -33.10 23.62 -5.52
CA LEU A 112 -31.81 23.58 -6.18
C LEU A 112 -31.34 24.98 -6.49
N GLU A 113 -32.18 25.89 -6.98
CA GLU A 113 -31.81 27.28 -7.26
C GLU A 113 -31.35 28.03 -5.99
N GLY A 114 -32.11 27.89 -4.89
CA GLY A 114 -31.73 28.44 -3.59
C GLY A 114 -30.43 27.85 -3.04
N LYS A 115 -30.25 26.52 -3.17
CA LYS A 115 -29.00 25.84 -2.81
C LYS A 115 -27.87 26.05 -3.82
N PHE A 116 -28.14 26.37 -5.07
CA PHE A 116 -27.13 26.61 -6.11
C PHE A 116 -26.39 27.90 -5.83
N ILE A 117 -27.03 28.87 -5.21
CA ILE A 117 -26.42 30.13 -4.80
C ILE A 117 -25.59 29.92 -3.51
N GLU A 118 -26.11 29.17 -2.53
CA GLU A 118 -25.43 28.87 -1.26
C GLU A 118 -24.23 27.91 -1.42
N TYR A 119 -24.40 26.82 -2.18
CA TYR A 119 -23.33 25.86 -2.52
C TYR A 119 -22.56 26.25 -3.79
N GLY A 120 -23.00 27.26 -4.55
CA GLY A 120 -22.35 27.69 -5.77
C GLY A 120 -20.93 28.17 -5.54
N HIS A 121 -20.71 28.97 -4.49
CA HIS A 121 -19.37 29.38 -4.09
C HIS A 121 -18.49 28.19 -3.69
N ALA A 122 -19.04 27.21 -2.95
CA ALA A 122 -18.32 26.00 -2.56
C ALA A 122 -18.02 25.08 -3.76
N LEU A 123 -18.93 24.97 -4.72
CA LEU A 123 -18.75 24.21 -5.95
C LEU A 123 -17.72 24.86 -6.87
N LEU A 124 -17.70 26.19 -6.93
CA LEU A 124 -16.75 26.96 -7.73
C LEU A 124 -15.34 26.90 -7.11
N GLU A 125 -15.24 27.00 -5.77
CA GLU A 125 -14.00 26.75 -5.04
C GLU A 125 -13.51 25.31 -5.19
N TYR A 126 -14.43 24.33 -5.12
CA TYR A 126 -14.12 22.92 -5.39
C TYR A 126 -13.65 22.72 -6.84
N ALA A 127 -14.28 23.36 -7.82
CA ALA A 127 -13.88 23.26 -9.23
C ALA A 127 -12.49 23.86 -9.46
N ILE A 128 -12.21 25.04 -8.89
CA ILE A 128 -10.90 25.69 -8.97
C ILE A 128 -9.82 24.83 -8.31
N THR A 129 -10.06 24.36 -7.09
CA THR A 129 -9.11 23.50 -6.36
C THR A 129 -8.96 22.13 -7.03
N PHE A 130 -10.02 21.57 -7.59
CA PHE A 130 -9.98 20.34 -8.38
C PHE A 130 -9.10 20.52 -9.62
N THR A 131 -9.31 21.56 -10.42
CA THR A 131 -8.47 21.83 -11.60
C THR A 131 -7.01 22.03 -11.22
N ALA A 132 -6.73 22.84 -10.19
CA ALA A 132 -5.36 23.09 -9.73
C ALA A 132 -4.68 21.79 -9.25
N THR A 133 -5.36 21.02 -8.40
CA THR A 133 -4.81 19.77 -7.85
C THR A 133 -4.74 18.66 -8.90
N PHE A 134 -5.62 18.66 -9.90
CA PHE A 134 -5.60 17.71 -11.01
C PHE A 134 -4.31 17.85 -11.83
N PHE A 135 -3.97 19.06 -12.26
CA PHE A 135 -2.72 19.32 -12.98
C PHE A 135 -1.50 19.00 -12.12
N GLN A 136 -1.51 19.38 -10.84
CA GLN A 136 -0.42 19.06 -9.92
C GLN A 136 -0.23 17.54 -9.76
N ARG A 137 -1.32 16.77 -9.64
CA ARG A 137 -1.28 15.30 -9.52
C ARG A 137 -0.76 14.63 -10.79
N ILE A 138 -1.19 15.09 -11.97
CA ILE A 138 -0.67 14.59 -13.25
C ILE A 138 0.82 14.86 -13.37
N PHE A 139 1.26 16.08 -13.08
CA PHE A 139 2.67 16.44 -13.17
C PHE A 139 3.52 15.65 -12.15
N SER A 140 3.02 15.51 -10.92
CA SER A 140 3.63 14.66 -9.89
C SER A 140 3.75 13.21 -10.34
N LEU A 141 2.71 12.66 -10.99
CA LEU A 141 2.71 11.30 -11.53
C LEU A 141 3.71 11.16 -12.69
N PHE A 142 3.81 12.16 -13.57
CA PHE A 142 4.80 12.18 -14.64
C PHE A 142 6.24 12.15 -14.09
N ILE A 143 6.55 13.02 -13.12
CA ILE A 143 7.86 13.03 -12.44
C ILE A 143 8.12 11.67 -11.78
N PHE A 144 7.13 11.13 -11.07
CA PHE A 144 7.23 9.80 -10.45
C PHE A 144 7.59 8.73 -11.48
N LEU A 145 6.90 8.68 -12.63
CA LEU A 145 7.14 7.68 -13.68
C LEU A 145 8.54 7.78 -14.26
N VAL A 146 8.99 8.99 -14.59
CA VAL A 146 10.34 9.22 -15.13
C VAL A 146 11.39 8.84 -14.10
N ALA A 147 11.24 9.29 -12.85
CA ALA A 147 12.15 8.95 -11.76
C ALA A 147 12.17 7.44 -11.49
N TYR A 148 11.00 6.79 -11.51
CA TYR A 148 10.86 5.36 -11.28
C TYR A 148 11.54 4.56 -12.38
N PHE A 149 11.35 4.93 -13.65
CA PHE A 149 12.04 4.30 -14.77
C PHE A 149 13.57 4.35 -14.61
N PHE A 150 14.15 5.52 -14.35
CA PHE A 150 15.59 5.67 -14.18
C PHE A 150 16.10 4.94 -12.93
N ALA A 151 15.40 5.09 -11.80
CA ALA A 151 15.78 4.43 -10.56
C ALA A 151 15.71 2.90 -10.67
N LEU A 152 14.70 2.35 -11.34
CA LEU A 152 14.54 0.92 -11.55
C LEU A 152 15.64 0.38 -12.48
N ARG A 153 15.93 1.11 -13.56
CA ARG A 153 17.04 0.77 -14.47
C ARG A 153 18.37 0.71 -13.75
N GLU A 154 18.67 1.70 -12.91
CA GLU A 154 19.94 1.74 -12.17
C GLU A 154 19.97 0.66 -11.07
N SER A 155 18.84 0.41 -10.41
CA SER A 155 18.69 -0.66 -9.43
C SER A 155 18.87 -2.06 -10.04
N GLY A 156 18.55 -2.22 -11.33
CA GLY A 156 18.80 -3.44 -12.09
C GLY A 156 20.29 -3.71 -12.37
N LYS A 157 21.16 -2.69 -12.32
CA LYS A 157 22.62 -2.86 -12.40
C LYS A 157 23.23 -3.02 -11.02
N ASN A 158 22.93 -2.09 -10.12
CA ASN A 158 23.38 -2.09 -8.75
C ASN A 158 22.22 -1.68 -7.84
N ARG A 159 21.68 -2.65 -7.10
CA ARG A 159 20.54 -2.45 -6.21
C ARG A 159 20.74 -1.34 -5.16
N TYR A 160 21.99 -1.00 -4.83
CA TYR A 160 22.35 -0.02 -3.80
C TYR A 160 23.00 1.25 -4.36
N TRP A 161 22.81 1.55 -5.64
CA TRP A 161 23.44 2.68 -6.34
C TRP A 161 23.29 4.02 -5.59
N PHE A 162 22.11 4.29 -5.02
CA PHE A 162 21.79 5.52 -4.32
C PHE A 162 22.57 5.69 -3.00
N LEU A 163 23.20 4.64 -2.46
CA LEU A 163 24.07 4.76 -1.28
C LEU A 163 25.36 5.54 -1.57
N ILE A 164 25.68 5.82 -2.84
CA ILE A 164 26.81 6.67 -3.19
C ILE A 164 26.65 8.09 -2.62
N TYR A 165 25.42 8.57 -2.49
CA TYR A 165 25.10 9.88 -1.92
C TYR A 165 25.20 9.90 -0.38
N PHE A 166 25.35 8.74 0.26
CA PHE A 166 25.55 8.63 1.71
C PHE A 166 27.03 8.79 2.09
N PRO A 167 27.33 9.28 3.31
CA PRO A 167 28.70 9.41 3.79
C PRO A 167 29.35 8.03 3.88
N ILE A 168 30.63 7.93 3.50
CA ILE A 168 31.36 6.64 3.39
C ILE A 168 31.23 5.79 4.66
N LYS A 169 31.33 6.43 5.83
CA LYS A 169 31.20 5.78 7.15
C LYS A 169 29.84 5.10 7.37
N MET A 170 28.78 5.61 6.75
CA MET A 170 27.42 5.08 6.89
C MET A 170 27.05 4.07 5.81
N ARG A 171 27.72 4.06 4.65
CA ARG A 171 27.31 3.22 3.51
C ARG A 171 27.11 1.75 3.89
N LYS A 172 28.03 1.18 4.70
CA LYS A 172 27.92 -0.20 5.20
C LYS A 172 26.70 -0.39 6.11
N SER A 173 26.44 0.57 7.00
CA SER A 173 25.28 0.55 7.89
C SER A 173 23.97 0.67 7.12
N SER A 174 23.87 1.66 6.22
CA SER A 174 22.67 1.88 5.41
C SER A 174 22.40 0.66 4.54
N LYS A 175 23.42 0.10 3.86
CA LYS A 175 23.28 -1.15 3.11
C LYS A 175 22.65 -2.25 3.96
N ARG A 176 23.14 -2.46 5.19
CA ARG A 176 22.57 -3.46 6.11
C ARG A 176 21.10 -3.20 6.45
N ILE A 177 20.70 -1.95 6.65
CA ILE A 177 19.29 -1.59 6.90
C ILE A 177 18.45 -1.92 5.66
N PHE A 178 18.86 -1.46 4.48
CA PHE A 178 18.13 -1.73 3.23
C PHE A 178 18.02 -3.22 2.93
N THR A 179 19.09 -4.00 3.13
CA THR A 179 19.06 -5.45 2.96
C THR A 179 18.08 -6.11 3.93
N LYS A 180 18.17 -5.81 5.24
CA LYS A 180 17.25 -6.37 6.25
C LYS A 180 15.79 -5.97 6.03
N SER A 181 15.52 -4.71 5.68
CA SER A 181 14.16 -4.28 5.33
C SER A 181 13.64 -4.99 4.08
N GLY A 182 14.52 -5.18 3.09
CA GLY A 182 14.24 -5.98 1.89
C GLY A 182 13.87 -7.42 2.20
N GLU A 183 14.64 -8.07 3.09
CA GLU A 183 14.37 -9.42 3.58
C GLU A 183 13.03 -9.50 4.31
N LEU A 184 12.73 -8.56 5.24
CA LEU A 184 11.44 -8.54 5.94
C LEU A 184 10.25 -8.40 4.99
N ILE A 185 10.34 -7.52 4.00
CA ILE A 185 9.27 -7.34 3.01
C ILE A 185 9.15 -8.57 2.11
N GLY A 186 10.27 -9.21 1.75
CA GLY A 186 10.25 -10.49 1.06
C GLY A 186 9.56 -11.58 1.88
N THR A 187 9.88 -11.67 3.17
CA THR A 187 9.19 -12.56 4.11
C THR A 187 7.71 -12.21 4.21
N PHE A 188 7.34 -10.93 4.27
CA PHE A 188 5.94 -10.48 4.29
C PHE A 188 5.15 -11.03 3.10
N PHE A 189 5.62 -10.78 1.87
CA PHE A 189 4.93 -11.27 0.68
C PHE A 189 4.90 -12.81 0.63
N PHE A 190 5.95 -13.47 1.09
CA PHE A 190 5.99 -14.93 1.14
C PHE A 190 5.00 -15.53 2.15
N VAL A 191 4.88 -14.90 3.32
CA VAL A 191 3.91 -15.30 4.34
C VAL A 191 2.50 -15.04 3.83
N GLU A 192 2.24 -13.86 3.26
CA GLU A 192 0.92 -13.48 2.75
C GLU A 192 0.49 -14.38 1.59
N ALA A 193 1.39 -14.72 0.67
CA ALA A 193 1.09 -15.65 -0.43
C ALA A 193 0.71 -17.06 0.07
N ARG A 194 1.33 -17.53 1.16
CA ARG A 194 0.99 -18.80 1.79
C ARG A 194 -0.34 -18.74 2.55
N LEU A 195 -0.63 -17.63 3.23
CA LEU A 195 -1.91 -17.40 3.88
C LEU A 195 -3.05 -17.32 2.85
N PHE A 196 -2.82 -16.63 1.73
CA PHE A 196 -3.71 -16.63 0.58
C PHE A 196 -3.98 -18.06 0.07
N LEU A 197 -2.94 -18.86 -0.15
CA LEU A 197 -3.12 -20.26 -0.59
C LEU A 197 -3.87 -21.10 0.44
N LEU A 198 -3.58 -20.95 1.73
CA LEU A 198 -4.26 -21.66 2.80
C LEU A 198 -5.76 -21.32 2.81
N THR A 199 -6.10 -20.03 2.85
CA THR A 199 -7.48 -19.56 2.86
C THR A 199 -8.22 -19.97 1.59
N PHE A 200 -7.57 -19.90 0.42
CA PHE A 200 -8.10 -20.39 -0.85
C PHE A 200 -8.47 -21.87 -0.80
N ILE A 201 -7.60 -22.74 -0.26
CA ILE A 201 -7.86 -24.18 -0.15
C ILE A 201 -9.04 -24.44 0.79
N VAL A 202 -9.03 -23.83 1.98
CA VAL A 202 -10.12 -24.00 2.96
C VAL A 202 -11.46 -23.53 2.41
N LEU A 203 -11.50 -22.36 1.77
CA LEU A 203 -12.73 -21.84 1.16
C LEU A 203 -13.19 -22.70 -0.02
N SER A 204 -12.27 -23.22 -0.83
CA SER A 204 -12.62 -24.10 -1.96
C SER A 204 -13.31 -25.36 -1.47
N ILE A 205 -12.80 -25.99 -0.40
CA ILE A 205 -13.41 -27.16 0.23
C ILE A 205 -14.77 -26.78 0.83
N GLY A 206 -14.83 -25.70 1.61
CA GLY A 206 -16.05 -25.24 2.26
C GLY A 206 -17.18 -24.94 1.27
N PHE A 207 -16.90 -24.20 0.20
CA PHE A 207 -17.89 -23.88 -0.84
C PHE A 207 -18.28 -25.11 -1.66
N SER A 208 -17.36 -26.04 -1.90
CA SER A 208 -17.68 -27.30 -2.58
C SER A 208 -18.61 -28.18 -1.76
N LEU A 209 -18.42 -28.25 -0.44
CA LEU A 209 -19.30 -28.98 0.47
C LEU A 209 -20.70 -28.34 0.59
N LEU A 210 -20.78 -27.03 0.42
CA LEU A 210 -22.05 -26.28 0.45
C LEU A 210 -22.79 -26.27 -0.89
N GLY A 211 -22.22 -26.86 -1.95
CA GLY A 211 -22.90 -27.01 -3.23
C GLY A 211 -23.02 -25.71 -4.05
N PHE A 212 -22.10 -24.76 -3.89
CA PHE A 212 -22.08 -23.57 -4.74
C PHE A 212 -21.75 -23.93 -6.20
N GLU A 213 -22.33 -23.20 -7.16
CA GLU A 213 -22.18 -23.47 -8.61
C GLU A 213 -20.72 -23.34 -9.11
N SER A 214 -19.95 -22.41 -8.55
CA SER A 214 -18.52 -22.21 -8.88
C SER A 214 -17.68 -22.06 -7.59
N PRO A 215 -17.42 -23.18 -6.87
CA PRO A 215 -16.83 -23.11 -5.54
C PRO A 215 -15.37 -22.64 -5.60
N ILE A 216 -14.62 -23.09 -6.60
CA ILE A 216 -13.20 -22.73 -6.80
C ILE A 216 -13.07 -21.26 -7.23
N GLY A 217 -13.91 -20.79 -8.16
CA GLY A 217 -13.88 -19.41 -8.63
C GLY A 217 -14.23 -18.41 -7.51
N ASN A 218 -15.30 -18.70 -6.77
CA ASN A 218 -15.71 -17.88 -5.63
C ASN A 218 -14.66 -17.89 -4.52
N ALA A 219 -14.07 -19.05 -4.21
CA ALA A 219 -12.99 -19.15 -3.23
C ALA A 219 -11.75 -18.33 -3.63
N PHE A 220 -11.39 -18.31 -4.91
CA PHE A 220 -10.28 -17.50 -5.41
C PHE A 220 -10.53 -16.00 -5.21
N LEU A 221 -11.72 -15.51 -5.59
CA LEU A 221 -12.08 -14.11 -5.42
C LEU A 221 -12.11 -13.69 -3.95
N VAL A 222 -12.74 -14.50 -3.09
CA VAL A 222 -12.84 -14.19 -1.66
C VAL A 222 -11.46 -14.23 -0.99
N SER A 223 -10.62 -15.22 -1.29
CA SER A 223 -9.24 -15.27 -0.76
C SER A 223 -8.37 -14.12 -1.28
N LEU A 224 -8.59 -13.67 -2.52
CA LEU A 224 -7.87 -12.53 -3.08
C LEU A 224 -8.20 -11.24 -2.31
N VAL A 225 -9.49 -11.01 -2.02
CA VAL A 225 -9.90 -9.85 -1.21
C VAL A 225 -9.44 -9.99 0.24
N ASP A 226 -9.41 -11.22 0.79
CA ASP A 226 -8.90 -11.49 2.14
C ASP A 226 -7.39 -11.20 2.29
N SER A 227 -6.61 -11.39 1.22
CA SER A 227 -5.19 -11.06 1.18
C SER A 227 -4.91 -9.55 1.15
N LEU A 228 -5.93 -8.71 0.93
CA LEU A 228 -5.77 -7.27 0.99
C LEU A 228 -5.68 -6.82 2.45
N PRO A 229 -4.70 -5.96 2.79
CA PRO A 229 -4.60 -5.41 4.13
C PRO A 229 -5.87 -4.59 4.41
N LEU A 230 -6.57 -4.92 5.50
CA LEU A 230 -7.77 -4.26 6.08
C LEU A 230 -9.15 -4.82 5.69
N LEU A 231 -9.32 -5.57 4.59
CA LEU A 231 -10.67 -5.98 4.12
C LEU A 231 -11.15 -7.29 4.77
N GLY A 232 -10.34 -8.34 4.72
CA GLY A 232 -10.63 -9.62 5.37
C GLY A 232 -11.84 -10.41 4.81
N ILE A 233 -11.87 -11.71 5.09
CA ILE A 233 -12.92 -12.65 4.68
C ILE A 233 -14.33 -12.28 5.18
N GLY A 234 -14.41 -11.53 6.29
CA GLY A 234 -15.68 -11.18 6.94
C GLY A 234 -16.59 -10.35 6.03
N LEU A 235 -16.02 -9.55 5.13
CA LEU A 235 -16.75 -8.75 4.16
C LEU A 235 -17.59 -9.57 3.19
N PHE A 236 -17.21 -10.82 2.92
CA PHE A 236 -17.94 -11.69 2.00
C PHE A 236 -18.80 -12.71 2.74
N LEU A 237 -18.23 -13.40 3.73
CA LEU A 237 -18.94 -14.49 4.41
C LEU A 237 -20.07 -14.00 5.31
N LEU A 238 -19.91 -12.84 5.99
CA LEU A 238 -20.98 -12.33 6.87
C LEU A 238 -22.21 -11.88 6.07
N PRO A 239 -22.10 -11.05 5.01
CA PRO A 239 -23.26 -10.69 4.20
C PRO A 239 -23.90 -11.88 3.49
N MET A 240 -23.11 -12.84 2.98
CA MET A 240 -23.66 -14.07 2.40
C MET A 240 -24.45 -14.87 3.43
N SER A 241 -23.93 -15.05 4.65
CA SER A 241 -24.66 -15.76 5.70
C SER A 241 -26.00 -15.08 6.04
N ALA A 242 -26.01 -13.75 6.13
CA ALA A 242 -27.22 -12.97 6.35
C ALA A 242 -28.22 -13.12 5.21
N PHE A 243 -27.75 -13.13 3.96
CA PHE A 243 -28.58 -13.35 2.78
C PHE A 243 -29.25 -14.74 2.78
N PHE A 244 -28.51 -15.79 3.14
CA PHE A 244 -29.08 -17.14 3.24
C PHE A 244 -30.05 -17.30 4.42
N PHE A 245 -29.82 -16.61 5.54
CA PHE A 245 -30.81 -16.55 6.63
C PHE A 245 -32.09 -15.83 6.20
N TYR A 246 -31.98 -14.73 5.48
CA TYR A 246 -33.14 -14.03 4.92
C TYR A 246 -33.91 -14.90 3.91
N SER A 247 -33.20 -15.76 3.17
CA SER A 247 -33.77 -16.68 2.19
C SER A 247 -34.33 -17.98 2.80
N ASN A 248 -34.49 -18.06 4.13
CA ASN A 248 -34.91 -19.25 4.88
C ASN A 248 -34.01 -20.50 4.69
N GLN A 249 -32.78 -20.33 4.22
CA GLN A 249 -31.81 -21.42 4.04
C GLN A 249 -30.85 -21.49 5.24
N PHE A 250 -31.40 -21.83 6.40
CA PHE A 250 -30.68 -21.82 7.68
C PHE A 250 -29.41 -22.68 7.68
N PHE A 251 -29.45 -23.87 7.07
CA PHE A 251 -28.30 -24.78 7.02
C PHE A 251 -27.07 -24.15 6.35
N ILE A 252 -27.26 -23.49 5.20
CA ILE A 252 -26.18 -22.84 4.46
C ILE A 252 -25.67 -21.60 5.22
N GLY A 253 -26.58 -20.80 5.78
CA GLY A 253 -26.23 -19.63 6.59
C GLY A 253 -25.37 -19.98 7.81
N VAL A 254 -25.75 -20.98 8.60
CA VAL A 254 -24.96 -21.43 9.76
C VAL A 254 -23.62 -22.00 9.31
N SER A 255 -23.60 -22.79 8.24
CA SER A 255 -22.37 -23.39 7.73
C SER A 255 -21.36 -22.34 7.23
N LEU A 256 -21.83 -21.24 6.63
CA LEU A 256 -20.98 -20.11 6.25
C LEU A 256 -20.36 -19.40 7.46
N ILE A 257 -21.11 -19.25 8.56
CA ILE A 257 -20.56 -18.68 9.81
C ILE A 257 -19.51 -19.62 10.42
N LEU A 258 -19.76 -20.92 10.46
CA LEU A 258 -18.78 -21.90 10.94
C LEU A 258 -17.52 -21.90 10.08
N LEU A 259 -17.68 -21.83 8.75
CA LEU A 259 -16.57 -21.69 7.82
C LEU A 259 -15.77 -20.40 8.08
N TYR A 260 -16.45 -19.27 8.30
CA TYR A 260 -15.81 -18.00 8.64
C TYR A 260 -14.95 -18.11 9.91
N ILE A 261 -15.49 -18.67 11.00
CA ILE A 261 -14.75 -18.84 12.26
C ILE A 261 -13.55 -19.76 12.06
N PHE A 262 -13.71 -20.84 11.30
CA PHE A 262 -12.64 -21.78 11.01
C PHE A 262 -11.50 -21.12 10.19
N VAL A 263 -11.82 -20.38 9.13
CA VAL A 263 -10.82 -19.66 8.33
C VAL A 263 -10.13 -18.58 9.16
N LEU A 264 -10.88 -17.82 9.98
CA LEU A 264 -10.31 -16.79 10.86
C LEU A 264 -9.30 -17.39 11.85
N THR A 265 -9.66 -18.50 12.49
CA THR A 265 -8.81 -19.18 13.49
C THR A 265 -7.56 -19.77 12.84
N THR A 266 -7.72 -20.50 11.74
CA THR A 266 -6.59 -21.09 11.00
C THR A 266 -5.63 -20.01 10.48
N ARG A 267 -6.15 -18.88 10.00
CA ARG A 267 -5.33 -17.73 9.58
C ARG A 267 -4.53 -17.16 10.74
N GLN A 268 -5.15 -16.85 11.88
CA GLN A 268 -4.46 -16.27 13.03
C GLN A 268 -3.36 -17.19 13.56
N LEU A 269 -3.61 -18.50 13.61
CA LEU A 269 -2.61 -19.49 14.03
C LEU A 269 -1.45 -19.58 13.02
N ALA A 270 -1.76 -19.66 11.73
CA ALA A 270 -0.75 -19.70 10.67
C ALA A 270 0.09 -18.41 10.67
N GLU A 271 -0.54 -17.25 10.80
CA GLU A 271 0.13 -15.95 10.84
C GLU A 271 1.07 -15.87 12.05
N SER A 272 0.60 -16.20 13.26
CA SER A 272 1.43 -16.21 14.46
C SER A 272 2.62 -17.17 14.33
N TYR A 273 2.42 -18.36 13.76
CA TYR A 273 3.49 -19.34 13.57
C TYR A 273 4.53 -18.85 12.55
N MET A 274 4.08 -18.29 11.44
CA MET A 274 4.94 -17.85 10.34
C MET A 274 5.74 -16.58 10.68
N TRP A 275 5.17 -15.71 11.51
CA TRP A 275 5.82 -14.47 11.96
C TRP A 275 6.66 -14.61 13.24
N ALA A 276 6.54 -15.72 13.98
CA ALA A 276 7.24 -15.96 15.25
C ALA A 276 8.78 -15.79 15.16
N SER A 277 9.37 -16.03 13.98
CA SER A 277 10.82 -15.93 13.78
C SER A 277 11.32 -14.55 13.31
N ALA A 278 10.42 -13.70 12.76
CA ALA A 278 10.80 -12.51 11.99
C ALA A 278 10.85 -11.22 12.82
N PHE A 279 10.05 -11.08 13.87
CA PHE A 279 9.97 -9.85 14.66
C PHE A 279 10.44 -10.04 16.11
N ARG A 280 11.71 -9.69 16.38
CA ARG A 280 12.22 -9.48 17.76
C ARG A 280 11.89 -8.09 18.31
N VAL A 281 10.94 -7.37 17.70
CA VAL A 281 10.62 -5.98 18.03
C VAL A 281 9.32 -5.92 18.79
N LYS A 282 9.27 -5.13 19.88
CA LYS A 282 8.04 -4.97 20.67
C LYS A 282 6.92 -4.40 19.79
N PRO A 283 5.72 -5.03 19.75
CA PRO A 283 4.60 -4.62 18.86
C PRO A 283 4.23 -3.14 18.96
N ILE A 284 4.34 -2.55 20.16
CA ILE A 284 4.05 -1.13 20.39
C ILE A 284 4.93 -0.19 19.53
N HIS A 285 6.21 -0.53 19.31
CA HIS A 285 7.11 0.31 18.50
C HIS A 285 6.76 0.20 17.01
N ALA A 286 6.44 -1.01 16.55
CA ALA A 286 5.99 -1.25 15.19
C ALA A 286 4.67 -0.52 14.90
N PHE A 287 3.73 -0.53 15.84
CA PHE A 287 2.46 0.21 15.72
C PHE A 287 2.69 1.72 15.57
N PHE A 288 3.40 2.35 16.52
CA PHE A 288 3.65 3.80 16.47
C PHE A 288 4.38 4.21 15.19
N ILE A 289 5.39 3.45 14.78
CA ILE A 289 6.15 3.76 13.57
C ILE A 289 5.29 3.59 12.32
N THR A 290 4.45 2.55 12.24
CA THR A 290 3.52 2.38 11.11
C THR A 290 2.55 3.56 11.01
N VAL A 291 1.95 3.95 12.13
CA VAL A 291 1.01 5.09 12.19
C VAL A 291 1.71 6.38 11.78
N CYS A 292 2.89 6.68 12.34
CA CYS A 292 3.67 7.86 11.96
C CYS A 292 4.03 7.85 10.47
N SER A 293 4.45 6.70 9.94
CA SER A 293 4.84 6.57 8.54
C SER A 293 3.64 6.79 7.60
N PHE A 294 2.47 6.28 7.97
CA PHE A 294 1.23 6.50 7.24
C PHE A 294 0.82 7.98 7.25
N TYR A 295 0.88 8.66 8.40
CA TYR A 295 0.55 10.08 8.47
C TYR A 295 1.54 10.97 7.68
N LEU A 296 2.83 10.62 7.65
CA LEU A 296 3.85 11.41 6.97
C LEU A 296 3.89 11.18 5.45
N PHE A 297 3.70 9.94 5.01
CA PHE A 297 3.94 9.53 3.62
C PHE A 297 2.73 8.88 2.95
N GLY A 298 1.57 8.82 3.62
CA GLY A 298 0.37 8.14 3.15
C GLY A 298 0.52 6.62 3.08
N LEU A 299 -0.24 5.99 2.19
CA LEU A 299 -0.24 4.55 1.97
C LEU A 299 1.16 3.97 1.63
N PRO A 300 2.00 4.63 0.80
CA PRO A 300 3.40 4.22 0.60
C PRO A 300 4.26 4.26 1.87
N GLY A 301 3.87 5.06 2.87
CA GLY A 301 4.53 5.13 4.16
C GLY A 301 4.53 3.81 4.93
N ILE A 302 3.52 2.97 4.73
CA ILE A 302 3.45 1.65 5.39
C ILE A 302 4.61 0.76 4.91
N LEU A 303 4.98 0.83 3.63
CA LEU A 303 6.13 0.11 3.07
C LEU A 303 7.48 0.65 3.60
N LEU A 304 7.51 1.90 4.06
CA LEU A 304 8.68 2.52 4.69
C LEU A 304 8.89 2.10 6.15
N THR A 305 7.86 1.56 6.79
CA THR A 305 7.87 1.14 8.21
C THR A 305 9.08 0.29 8.57
N PRO A 306 9.46 -0.78 7.83
CA PRO A 306 10.60 -1.61 8.22
C PRO A 306 11.92 -0.83 8.26
N PHE A 307 12.10 0.14 7.35
CA PHE A 307 13.29 0.99 7.36
C PHE A 307 13.33 1.90 8.57
N LEU A 308 12.21 2.56 8.88
CA LEU A 308 12.10 3.46 10.02
C LEU A 308 12.26 2.69 11.34
N LEU A 309 11.71 1.48 11.42
CA LEU A 309 11.86 0.57 12.56
C LEU A 309 13.32 0.17 12.79
N PHE A 310 14.02 -0.28 11.75
CA PHE A 310 15.43 -0.65 11.90
C PHE A 310 16.35 0.55 12.12
N ALA A 311 16.03 1.72 11.55
CA ALA A 311 16.75 2.95 11.83
C ALA A 311 16.59 3.35 13.31
N ALA A 312 15.37 3.30 13.84
CA ALA A 312 15.08 3.58 15.24
C ALA A 312 15.76 2.59 16.20
N LEU A 313 15.73 1.29 15.89
CA LEU A 313 16.43 0.27 16.69
C LEU A 313 17.93 0.49 16.71
N LYS A 314 18.52 0.93 15.59
CA LYS A 314 19.94 1.22 15.53
C LYS A 314 20.33 2.48 16.32
N LEU A 315 19.45 3.49 16.36
CA LEU A 315 19.63 4.67 17.20
C LEU A 315 19.61 4.30 18.69
N LYS A 316 18.72 3.38 19.09
CA LYS A 316 18.67 2.85 20.47
C LYS A 316 19.96 2.11 20.87
N MET A 317 20.63 1.44 19.93
CA MET A 317 21.90 0.74 20.17
C MET A 317 23.13 1.67 20.12
N ASN A 318 22.95 2.98 19.95
CA ASN A 318 24.05 3.93 19.93
C ASN A 318 24.46 4.28 21.38
N PRO A 319 25.76 4.37 21.72
CA PRO A 319 26.24 4.54 23.11
C PRO A 319 25.69 5.76 23.84
N TYR A 320 25.19 6.76 23.12
CA TYR A 320 24.59 7.98 23.67
C TYR A 320 23.18 7.79 24.27
N PHE A 321 22.50 6.69 23.98
CA PHE A 321 21.12 6.42 24.44
C PHE A 321 21.00 5.19 25.36
N THR A 322 22.10 4.47 25.57
CA THR A 322 22.23 3.43 26.60
C THR A 322 22.93 4.05 27.80
N GLY A 323 22.17 4.86 28.56
CA GLY A 323 22.51 5.31 29.90
C GLY A 323 21.74 4.50 30.93
#